data_AF-A0A3D5RMT8-F1
#
_entry.id   AF-A0A3D5RMT8-F1
#
_cell.length_a   1.000
_cell.length_b   1.000
_cell.length_c   1.000
_cell.angle_alpha   90.00
_cell.angle_beta   90.00
_cell.angle_gamma   90.00
#
_symmetry.space_group_name_H-M   'P 1'
#
loop_
_entity.id
_entity.type
_entity.pdbx_description
1 polymer ?
#
loop_
_entity_poly.entity_id
_entity_poly.type
_entity_poly.pdbx_seq_one_letter_code
_entity_poly.pdbx_strand_id
1 'polypeptide(L)'
;WSLGGLLAINIATKIKISKLILVASTPKFVQSEDWPYGIDENNFRQFSDTLQLNLSKGLKRFVSLQTQDKAQLKALNQSIDKFPASTKALNQGLEILLT
;
A
#
# COMPACT_ATOMS: atom_id res chain seq x y z
N TRP A 1 8.88 -5.06 0.57
CA TRP A 1 7.57 -5.73 0.73
C TRP A 1 6.48 -4.79 0.26
N SER A 2 5.52 -5.27 -0.55
CA SER A 2 4.44 -4.45 -1.13
C SER A 2 4.96 -3.13 -1.73
N LEU A 3 4.36 -1.98 -1.41
CA LEU A 3 4.78 -0.64 -1.83
C LEU A 3 6.27 -0.36 -1.59
N GLY A 4 6.84 -0.85 -0.48
CA GLY A 4 8.26 -0.70 -0.20
C GLY A 4 9.16 -1.36 -1.25
N GLY A 5 8.64 -2.30 -2.05
CA GLY A 5 9.33 -2.86 -3.21
C GLY A 5 9.51 -1.85 -4.35
N LEU A 6 8.52 -1.00 -4.63
CA LEU A 6 8.66 0.07 -5.63
C LEU A 6 9.75 1.06 -5.22
N LEU A 7 9.78 1.44 -3.94
CA LEU A 7 10.83 2.28 -3.41
C LEU A 7 12.21 1.61 -3.54
N ALA A 8 12.31 0.32 -3.19
CA ALA A 8 13.55 -0.42 -3.30
C ALA A 8 14.03 -0.55 -4.76
N ILE A 9 13.12 -0.76 -5.71
CA ILE A 9 13.41 -0.74 -7.15
C ILE A 9 13.94 0.63 -7.56
N ASN A 10 13.28 1.72 -7.16
CA ASN A 10 13.73 3.08 -7.48
C ASN A 10 15.11 3.41 -6.89
N ILE A 11 15.41 2.93 -5.69
CA ILE A 11 16.74 3.11 -5.08
C ILE A 11 17.79 2.31 -5.86
N ALA A 12 17.47 1.09 -6.27
CA ALA A 12 18.37 0.23 -7.04
C ALA A 12 18.76 0.82 -8.41
N THR A 13 17.99 1.75 -8.98
CA THR A 13 18.37 2.45 -10.21
C THR A 13 19.35 3.61 -9.98
N LYS A 14 19.48 4.07 -8.72
CA LYS A 14 20.27 5.25 -8.35
C LYS A 14 21.62 4.89 -7.72
N ILE A 15 21.70 3.74 -7.06
CA ILE A 15 22.91 3.29 -6.38
C ILE A 15 23.22 1.84 -6.70
N LYS A 16 24.50 1.46 -6.66
CA LYS A 16 24.91 0.07 -6.82
C LYS A 16 24.57 -0.70 -5.54
N ILE A 17 23.78 -1.75 -5.70
CA ILE A 17 23.43 -2.69 -4.63
C ILE A 17 23.96 -4.08 -4.96
N SER A 18 24.20 -4.90 -3.94
CA SER A 18 24.65 -6.28 -4.14
C SER A 18 23.51 -7.20 -4.56
N LYS A 19 22.31 -7.04 -3.96
CA LYS A 19 21.09 -7.82 -4.25
C LYS A 19 19.84 -6.99 -3.95
N LEU A 20 18.77 -7.23 -4.71
CA LEU A 20 17.43 -6.73 -4.44
C LEU A 20 16.50 -7.92 -4.17
N ILE A 21 15.87 -7.94 -3.00
CA ILE A 21 14.89 -8.98 -2.63
C ILE A 21 13.52 -8.33 -2.56
N LEU A 22 12.60 -8.80 -3.42
CA LEU A 22 11.21 -8.36 -3.47
C LEU A 22 10.33 -9.44 -2.86
N VAL A 23 9.42 -9.03 -1.99
CA VAL A 23 8.47 -9.93 -1.31
C VAL A 23 7.09 -9.31 -1.48
N ALA A 24 6.14 -10.05 -2.06
CA ALA A 24 4.78 -9.57 -2.34
C ALA A 24 4.76 -8.13 -2.88
N SER A 25 5.63 -7.84 -3.85
CA SER A 25 5.79 -6.53 -4.49
C SER A 25 5.57 -6.68 -5.99
N THR A 26 5.10 -5.62 -6.63
CA THR A 26 4.89 -5.54 -8.07
C THR A 26 5.62 -4.31 -8.63
N PRO A 27 6.13 -4.33 -9.87
CA PRO A 27 6.71 -3.15 -10.51
C PRO A 27 5.64 -2.09 -10.86
N LYS A 28 4.35 -2.48 -10.93
CA LYS A 28 3.22 -1.58 -11.16
C LYS A 28 1.98 -2.10 -10.44
N PHE A 29 1.33 -1.25 -9.65
CA PHE A 29 0.15 -1.63 -8.87
C PHE A 29 -1.16 -1.46 -9.64
N VAL A 30 -1.24 -0.46 -10.51
CA VAL A 30 -2.43 -0.19 -11.33
C VAL A 30 -2.38 -0.97 -12.63
N GLN A 31 -3.52 -1.52 -13.02
CA GLN A 31 -3.69 -2.20 -14.30
C GLN A 31 -3.59 -1.21 -15.47
N SER A 32 -2.92 -1.61 -16.55
CA SER A 32 -2.91 -0.89 -17.84
C SER A 32 -2.91 -1.86 -19.02
N GLU A 33 -3.03 -1.35 -20.24
CA GLU A 33 -3.02 -2.18 -21.46
C GLU A 33 -1.75 -3.05 -21.56
N ASP A 34 -0.60 -2.50 -21.19
CA ASP A 34 0.70 -3.18 -21.15
C ASP A 34 0.96 -3.94 -19.83
N TRP A 35 0.09 -3.81 -18.84
CA TRP A 35 0.23 -4.45 -17.53
C TRP A 35 -1.12 -4.94 -16.98
N PRO A 36 -1.63 -6.10 -17.44
CA PRO A 36 -2.95 -6.61 -17.06
C PRO A 36 -3.00 -7.20 -15.64
N TYR A 37 -1.85 -7.38 -14.98
CA TYR A 37 -1.74 -8.02 -13.67
C TYR A 37 -1.91 -7.06 -12.48
N GLY A 38 -2.10 -5.77 -12.77
CA GLY A 38 -2.38 -4.76 -11.74
C GLY A 38 -3.81 -4.87 -11.19
N ILE A 39 -4.07 -4.07 -10.16
CA ILE A 39 -5.40 -3.87 -9.60
C ILE A 39 -6.07 -2.74 -10.39
N ASP A 40 -7.39 -2.85 -10.61
CA ASP A 40 -8.20 -1.78 -11.18
C ASP A 40 -8.00 -0.47 -10.42
N GLU A 41 -7.70 0.61 -11.14
CA GLU A 41 -7.42 1.93 -10.58
C GLU A 41 -8.56 2.45 -9.69
N ASN A 42 -9.81 2.12 -10.03
CA ASN A 42 -10.98 2.53 -9.26
C ASN A 42 -10.97 1.97 -7.85
N ASN A 43 -10.37 0.80 -7.62
CA ASN A 43 -10.23 0.24 -6.27
C ASN A 43 -9.33 1.13 -5.40
N PHE A 44 -8.24 1.67 -5.97
CA PHE A 44 -7.37 2.61 -5.26
C PHE A 44 -8.05 3.97 -5.05
N ARG A 45 -8.81 4.47 -6.02
CA ARG A 45 -9.56 5.72 -5.90
C ARG A 45 -10.63 5.64 -4.81
N GLN A 46 -11.45 4.59 -4.81
CA GLN A 46 -12.45 4.36 -3.76
C GLN A 46 -11.81 4.22 -2.37
N PHE A 47 -10.64 3.57 -2.30
CA PHE A 47 -9.88 3.47 -1.06
C PHE A 47 -9.38 4.84 -0.60
N SER A 48 -8.83 5.65 -1.50
CA SER A 48 -8.40 7.03 -1.25
C SER A 48 -9.55 7.88 -0.71
N ASP A 49 -10.71 7.87 -1.36
CA ASP A 49 -11.89 8.64 -0.95
C ASP A 49 -12.35 8.23 0.46
N THR A 50 -12.34 6.93 0.75
CA THR A 50 -12.69 6.42 2.08
C THR A 50 -11.71 6.93 3.15
N LEU A 51 -10.42 6.99 2.84
CA LEU A 51 -9.40 7.48 3.76
C LEU A 51 -9.48 8.98 4.00
N GLN A 52 -9.83 9.77 2.98
CA GLN A 52 -10.04 11.22 3.12
C GLN A 52 -11.25 11.54 4.00
N LEU A 53 -12.34 10.80 3.83
CA LEU A 53 -13.55 10.99 4.63
C LEU A 53 -13.38 10.50 6.08
N ASN A 54 -12.75 9.33 6.27
CA ASN A 54 -12.52 8.78 7.59
C ASN A 54 -11.29 7.85 7.59
N LEU A 55 -10.15 8.43 7.97
CA LEU A 55 -8.85 7.76 8.03
C LEU A 55 -8.89 6.45 8.82
N SER A 56 -9.46 6.46 10.03
CA SER A 56 -9.51 5.27 10.90
C SER A 56 -10.36 4.16 10.27
N LYS A 57 -11.52 4.49 9.70
CA LYS A 57 -12.40 3.52 9.04
C LYS A 57 -11.77 2.96 7.77
N GLY A 58 -11.15 3.81 6.95
CA GLY A 58 -10.46 3.38 5.74
C GLY A 58 -9.30 2.43 6.06
N LEU A 59 -8.46 2.78 7.04
CA LEU A 59 -7.34 1.91 7.47
C LEU A 59 -7.83 0.57 8.04
N LYS A 60 -8.88 0.58 8.88
CA LYS A 60 -9.46 -0.67 9.41
C LYS A 60 -10.03 -1.55 8.31
N ARG A 61 -10.67 -0.96 7.29
CA ARG A 61 -11.12 -1.69 6.10
C ARG A 61 -9.94 -2.29 5.35
N PHE A 62 -8.87 -1.53 5.11
CA PHE A 62 -7.67 -2.05 4.46
C PHE A 62 -7.05 -3.24 5.19
N VAL A 63 -6.93 -3.13 6.51
CA VAL A 63 -6.41 -4.20 7.39
C VAL A 63 -7.27 -5.45 7.32
N SER A 64 -8.59 -5.30 7.31
CA SER A 64 -9.53 -6.41 7.19
C SER A 64 -9.37 -7.20 5.88
N LEU A 65 -8.80 -6.60 4.84
CA LEU A 65 -8.51 -7.29 3.58
C LEU A 65 -7.22 -8.11 3.63
N GLN A 66 -6.31 -7.85 4.58
CA GLN A 66 -5.01 -8.51 4.65
C GLN A 66 -5.07 -9.89 5.32
N THR A 67 -6.05 -10.13 6.20
CA THR A 67 -6.18 -11.39 6.93
C THR A 67 -7.61 -11.59 7.43
N GLN A 68 -8.07 -12.83 7.45
CA GLN A 68 -9.34 -13.22 8.05
C GLN A 68 -9.19 -13.68 9.51
N ASP A 69 -7.95 -13.80 10.00
CA ASP A 69 -7.66 -14.18 11.38
C ASP A 69 -7.97 -13.02 12.33
N LYS A 70 -8.96 -13.23 13.20
CA LYS A 70 -9.42 -12.23 14.18
C LYS A 70 -8.34 -11.78 15.17
N ALA A 71 -7.44 -12.68 15.57
CA ALA A 71 -6.35 -12.35 16.49
C ALA A 71 -5.31 -11.46 15.82
N GLN A 72 -4.94 -11.79 14.57
CA GLN A 72 -4.05 -10.94 13.77
C GLN A 72 -4.66 -9.59 13.46
N LEU A 73 -5.95 -9.53 13.07
CA LEU A 73 -6.66 -8.28 12.85
C LEU A 73 -6.67 -7.39 14.09
N LYS A 74 -6.92 -7.97 15.27
CA LYS A 74 -6.89 -7.22 16.53
C LYS A 74 -5.51 -6.62 16.80
N ALA A 75 -4.45 -7.43 16.66
CA ALA A 75 -3.07 -6.97 16.85
C ALA A 75 -2.70 -5.84 15.88
N LEU A 76 -3.05 -5.99 14.60
CA LEU A 76 -2.75 -5.00 13.57
C LEU A 76 -3.50 -3.68 13.79
N ASN A 77 -4.77 -3.74 14.18
CA ASN A 77 -5.54 -2.55 14.55
C ASN A 77 -4.93 -1.82 15.75
N GLN A 78 -4.49 -2.55 16.78
CA GLN A 78 -3.80 -1.95 17.94
C GLN A 78 -2.49 -1.26 17.55
N SER A 79 -1.71 -1.84 16.62
CA SER A 79 -0.49 -1.21 16.12
C SER A 79 -0.77 0.09 15.35
N ILE A 80 -1.85 0.13 14.56
CA ILE A 80 -2.25 1.34 13.81
C ILE A 80 -2.73 2.43 14.75
N ASP A 81 -3.55 2.09 15.74
CA ASP A 81 -4.03 3.06 16.73
C ASP A 81 -2.87 3.62 17.56
N LYS A 82 -1.82 2.82 17.82
CA LYS A 82 -0.59 3.27 18.51
C LYS A 82 0.29 4.19 17.65
N PHE A 83 0.31 4.01 16.34
CA PHE A 83 1.16 4.77 15.41
C PHE A 83 0.32 5.31 14.24
N PRO A 84 -0.52 6.34 14.47
CA PRO A 84 -1.41 6.84 13.44
C PRO A 84 -0.62 7.46 12.29
N ALA A 85 -1.03 7.11 11.06
CA ALA A 85 -0.49 7.76 9.87
C ALA A 85 -0.97 9.21 9.77
N SER A 86 -0.13 10.09 9.23
CA SER A 86 -0.59 11.43 8.85
C SER A 86 -1.33 11.36 7.50
N THR A 87 -2.34 12.22 7.33
CA THR A 87 -3.06 12.35 6.05
C THR A 87 -2.12 12.62 4.88
N LYS A 88 -1.07 13.42 5.11
CA LYS A 88 -0.05 13.71 4.11
C LYS A 88 0.69 12.45 3.65
N ALA A 89 1.22 11.67 4.60
CA ALA A 89 1.97 10.46 4.29
C ALA A 89 1.11 9.44 3.53
N LEU A 90 -0.17 9.36 3.89
CA LEU A 90 -1.12 8.47 3.24
C LEU A 90 -1.42 8.88 1.79
N ASN A 91 -1.71 10.16 1.57
CA ASN A 91 -1.95 10.67 0.22
C ASN A 91 -0.72 10.46 -0.67
N GLN A 92 0.48 10.73 -0.15
CA GLN A 92 1.72 10.45 -0.87
C GLN A 92 1.90 8.96 -1.19
N GLY A 93 1.54 8.06 -0.27
CA GLY A 93 1.55 6.63 -0.52
C GLY A 93 0.60 6.22 -1.65
N LEU A 94 -0.59 6.82 -1.71
CA LEU A 94 -1.58 6.59 -2.77
C LEU A 94 -1.09 7.12 -4.12
N GLU A 95 -0.49 8.30 -4.16
CA GLU A 95 0.11 8.87 -5.37
C GLU A 95 1.16 7.92 -5.96
N ILE A 96 2.03 7.34 -5.12
CA ILE A 96 3.04 6.37 -5.56
C ILE A 96 2.39 5.10 -6.12
N LEU A 97 1.27 4.63 -5.54
CA LEU A 97 0.57 3.44 -6.02
C LEU A 97 -0.11 3.67 -7.39
N LEU A 98 -0.53 4.90 -7.65
CA LEU A 98 -1.23 5.33 -8.87
C LEU A 98 -0.30 5.73 -10.02
N THR A 99 1.03 5.61 -9.84
CA THR A 99 2.04 5.90 -10.87
C THR A 99 2.28 4.67 -11.75
#